data_AF-A0A9E4FHG9-F1
#
_entry.id   AF-A0A9E4FHG9-F1
#
_cell.length_a   1.000
_cell.length_b   1.000
_cell.length_c   1.000
_cell.angle_alpha   90.00
_cell.angle_beta   90.00
_cell.angle_gamma   90.00
#
_symmetry.space_group_name_H-M   'P 1'
#
loop_
_entity.id
_entity.type
_entity.pdbx_description
1 polymer ?
#
loop_
_entity_poly.entity_id
_entity_poly.type
_entity_poly.pdbx_seq_one_letter_code
_entity_poly.pdbx_strand_id
1 'polypeptide(L)'
;LTRQLATLIAAGLPVEESLHTIARQSDKRRLSALVMDVRGRVLEGHSLAAALRDYPSAFSAMYTSTVAAGEQSGYLDAVLDNLADHTEQRFESVRNVQMALFYPVLLFVVS
;
A
#
# COMPACT_ATOMS: atom_id res chain seq x y z
N LEU A 1 2.18 -1.79 -4.09
CA LEU A 1 2.65 -0.82 -3.07
C LEU A 1 2.91 -1.53 -1.74
N THR A 2 1.89 -1.91 -0.96
CA THR A 2 2.10 -2.44 0.41
C THR A 2 3.06 -3.62 0.46
N ARG A 3 2.85 -4.64 -0.39
CA ARG A 3 3.77 -5.79 -0.52
C ARG A 3 5.20 -5.38 -0.88
N GLN A 4 5.36 -4.54 -1.90
CA GLN A 4 6.69 -4.07 -2.33
C GLN A 4 7.40 -3.31 -1.20
N LEU A 5 6.66 -2.47 -0.46
CA LEU A 5 7.22 -1.74 0.68
C LEU A 5 7.62 -2.71 1.79
N ALA A 6 6.77 -3.67 2.14
CA ALA A 6 7.09 -4.72 3.12
C ALA A 6 8.37 -5.48 2.73
N THR A 7 8.49 -5.90 1.47
CA THR A 7 9.67 -6.64 0.97
C THR A 7 10.96 -5.82 1.09
N LEU A 8 10.94 -4.54 0.69
CA LEU A 8 12.13 -3.70 0.73
C LEU A 8 12.54 -3.34 2.16
N ILE A 9 11.57 -3.05 3.04
CA ILE A 9 11.84 -2.79 4.46
C ILE A 9 12.38 -4.05 5.16
N ALA A 10 11.82 -5.22 4.88
CA ALA A 10 12.33 -6.49 5.41
C ALA A 10 13.74 -6.81 4.90
N ALA A 11 14.11 -6.31 3.71
CA ALA A 11 15.48 -6.39 3.19
C ALA A 11 16.44 -5.36 3.82
N GLY A 12 15.97 -4.55 4.78
CA GLY A 12 16.77 -3.58 5.52
C GLY A 12 16.96 -2.25 4.81
N LEU A 13 16.23 -1.98 3.71
CA LEU A 13 16.32 -0.68 3.04
C LEU A 13 15.68 0.41 3.90
N PRO A 14 16.25 1.62 3.93
CA PRO A 14 15.59 2.78 4.51
C PRO A 14 14.21 3.03 3.89
N VAL A 15 13.29 3.60 4.68
CA VAL A 15 11.93 3.90 4.24
C VAL A 15 11.91 4.81 3.01
N GLU A 16 12.72 5.87 3.01
CA GLU A 16 12.76 6.83 1.90
C GLU A 16 13.25 6.17 0.59
N GLU A 17 14.26 5.30 0.68
CA GLU A 17 14.84 4.60 -0.47
C GLU A 17 13.85 3.56 -1.03
N SER A 18 13.14 2.88 -0.13
CA SER A 18 12.07 1.95 -0.48
C SER A 18 10.94 2.66 -1.23
N LEU A 19 10.49 3.82 -0.74
CA LEU A 19 9.47 4.64 -1.42
C LEU A 19 9.97 5.12 -2.80
N HIS A 20 11.20 5.60 -2.88
CA HIS A 20 11.81 6.03 -4.15
C HIS A 20 11.84 4.89 -5.18
N THR A 21 12.27 3.70 -4.75
CA THR A 21 12.33 2.50 -5.59
C THR A 21 10.94 2.14 -6.14
N ILE A 22 9.92 2.11 -5.27
CA ILE A 22 8.54 1.83 -5.66
C ILE A 22 7.99 2.88 -6.63
N ALA A 23 8.24 4.17 -6.36
CA ALA A 23 7.79 5.25 -7.22
C ALA A 23 8.39 5.17 -8.63
N ARG A 24 9.68 4.82 -8.74
CA ARG A 24 10.39 4.66 -10.01
C ARG A 24 9.96 3.44 -10.80
N GLN A 25 9.61 2.35 -10.13
CA GLN A 25 9.15 1.10 -10.76
C GLN A 25 7.65 1.10 -11.09
N SER A 26 6.91 2.15 -10.70
CA SER A 26 5.46 2.19 -10.93
C SER A 26 5.11 2.68 -12.34
N ASP A 27 4.39 1.85 -13.11
CA ASP A 27 3.81 2.25 -14.40
C ASP A 27 2.64 3.24 -14.26
N LYS A 28 2.09 3.37 -13.04
CA LYS A 28 0.94 4.24 -12.77
C LYS A 28 1.42 5.61 -12.30
N ARG A 29 1.38 6.60 -13.20
CA ARG A 29 1.75 8.01 -12.88
C ARG A 29 1.15 8.55 -11.59
N ARG A 30 -0.14 8.28 -11.34
CA ARG A 30 -0.83 8.70 -10.11
C ARG A 30 -0.25 8.07 -8.85
N LEU A 31 0.12 6.78 -8.91
CA LEU A 31 0.75 6.07 -7.79
C LEU A 31 2.16 6.59 -7.57
N SER A 32 2.94 6.74 -8.64
CA SER A 32 4.29 7.31 -8.58
C SER A 32 4.29 8.69 -7.90
N ALA A 33 3.41 9.60 -8.33
CA ALA A 33 3.28 10.93 -7.73
C ALA A 33 2.92 10.89 -6.24
N LEU A 34 1.94 10.06 -5.86
CA LEU A 34 1.55 9.89 -4.46
C LEU A 34 2.71 9.37 -3.60
N VAL A 35 3.44 8.35 -4.08
CA VAL A 35 4.57 7.78 -3.34
C VAL A 35 5.73 8.76 -3.22
N MET A 36 5.99 9.56 -4.26
CA MET A 36 7.00 10.60 -4.23
C MET A 36 6.66 11.72 -3.23
N ASP A 37 5.40 12.09 -3.09
CA ASP A 37 5.00 13.08 -2.09
C ASP A 37 5.13 12.53 -0.66
N VAL A 38 4.68 11.29 -0.42
CA VAL A 38 4.90 10.59 0.85
C VAL A 38 6.38 10.54 1.20
N ARG A 39 7.25 10.22 0.23
CA ARG A 39 8.70 10.25 0.41
C ARG A 39 9.20 11.66 0.77
N GLY A 40 8.71 12.70 0.11
CA GLY A 40 9.05 14.08 0.40
C GLY A 40 8.82 14.42 1.87
N ARG A 41 7.65 14.08 2.39
CA ARG A 41 7.31 14.29 3.81
C ARG A 41 8.20 13.50 4.77
N VAL A 42 8.57 12.26 4.43
CA VAL A 42 9.51 11.47 5.24
C VAL A 42 10.90 12.12 5.27
N LEU A 43 11.37 12.67 4.14
CA LEU A 43 12.64 13.40 4.08
C LEU A 43 12.62 14.72 4.86
N GLU A 44 11.45 15.34 4.99
CA GLU A 44 11.23 16.52 5.84
C GLU A 44 11.21 16.16 7.34
N GLY A 45 11.30 14.86 7.69
CA GLY A 45 11.37 14.36 9.05
C GLY A 45 10.03 13.90 9.64
N HIS A 46 8.96 13.87 8.85
CA HIS A 46 7.72 13.26 9.28
C HIS A 46 7.86 11.73 9.37
N SER A 47 7.17 11.12 10.33
CA SER A 47 7.05 9.66 10.34
C SER A 47 6.30 9.16 9.10
N LEU A 48 6.54 7.92 8.69
CA LEU A 48 5.82 7.29 7.58
C LEU A 48 4.31 7.31 7.83
N ALA A 49 3.87 6.99 9.04
CA ALA A 49 2.46 7.02 9.40
C ALA A 49 1.84 8.42 9.28
N ALA A 50 2.58 9.47 9.63
CA ALA A 50 2.13 10.85 9.46
C ALA A 50 2.00 11.20 7.97
N ALA A 51 3.03 10.91 7.17
CA ALA A 51 3.02 11.16 5.73
C ALA A 51 1.90 10.42 4.99
N LEU A 52 1.60 9.18 5.39
CA LEU A 52 0.49 8.40 4.81
C LEU A 52 -0.89 8.94 5.21
N ARG A 53 -1.01 9.57 6.38
CA ARG A 53 -2.28 10.10 6.92
C ARG A 53 -2.82 11.27 6.10
N ASP A 54 -1.97 11.96 5.37
CA ASP A 54 -2.36 13.02 4.43
C ASP A 54 -3.15 12.50 3.22
N TYR A 55 -3.20 11.17 3.03
CA TYR A 55 -3.85 10.49 1.91
C TYR A 55 -4.95 9.52 2.36
N PRO A 56 -6.02 9.98 3.04
CA PRO A 56 -7.03 9.11 3.64
C PRO A 56 -7.84 8.30 2.61
N SER A 57 -7.89 8.75 1.35
CA SER A 57 -8.53 8.01 0.26
C SER A 57 -7.71 6.79 -0.21
N ALA A 58 -6.40 6.78 0.06
CA ALA A 58 -5.49 5.70 -0.31
C ALA A 58 -5.12 4.82 0.90
N PHE A 59 -4.98 5.44 2.07
CA PHE A 59 -4.62 4.75 3.31
C PHE A 59 -5.68 5.02 4.38
N SER A 60 -6.34 3.95 4.83
CA SER A 60 -7.36 4.07 5.87
C SER A 60 -6.76 4.45 7.22
N ALA A 61 -7.58 4.98 8.12
CA ALA A 61 -7.16 5.27 9.49
C ALA A 61 -6.53 4.04 10.17
N MET A 62 -7.15 2.86 10.01
CA MET A 62 -6.60 1.58 10.49
C MET A 62 -5.19 1.33 9.95
N TYR A 63 -4.98 1.46 8.64
CA TYR A 63 -3.68 1.27 8.01
C TYR A 63 -2.62 2.19 8.63
N THR A 64 -2.91 3.50 8.70
CA THR A 64 -1.95 4.47 9.24
C THR A 64 -1.68 4.28 10.73
N SER A 65 -2.67 3.86 11.52
CA SER A 65 -2.49 3.56 12.94
C SER A 65 -1.63 2.32 13.16
N THR A 66 -1.80 1.28 12.34
CA THR A 66 -0.94 0.09 12.41
C THR A 66 0.50 0.45 12.05
N VAL A 67 0.72 1.23 10.97
CA VAL A 67 2.07 1.72 10.62
C VAL A 67 2.67 2.54 11.75
N ALA A 68 1.90 3.42 12.40
CA ALA A 68 2.39 4.21 13.53
C ALA A 68 2.86 3.32 14.70
N ALA A 69 2.09 2.27 15.01
CA ALA A 69 2.47 1.30 16.04
C ALA A 69 3.75 0.54 15.66
N GLY A 70 3.91 0.18 14.37
CA GLY A 70 5.13 -0.45 13.85
C GLY A 70 6.36 0.46 13.95
N GLU A 71 6.23 1.73 13.54
CA GLU A 71 7.31 2.72 13.66
C GLU A 71 7.73 2.94 15.11
N GLN A 72 6.77 3.12 16.02
CA GLN A 72 7.05 3.40 17.43
C GLN A 72 7.66 2.22 18.17
N SER A 73 7.30 0.99 17.78
CA SER A 73 7.81 -0.24 18.40
C SER A 73 9.08 -0.78 17.74
N GLY A 74 9.49 -0.23 16.60
CA GLY A 74 10.64 -0.71 15.82
C GLY A 74 10.38 -1.97 14.99
N TYR A 75 9.13 -2.45 14.93
CA TYR A 75 8.72 -3.65 14.18
C TYR A 75 7.95 -3.29 12.90
N LEU A 76 8.46 -2.30 12.17
CA LEU A 76 7.81 -1.81 10.95
C LEU A 76 7.76 -2.87 9.85
N ASP A 77 8.78 -3.73 9.78
CA ASP A 77 8.88 -4.87 8.87
C ASP A 77 7.71 -5.86 9.05
N ALA A 78 7.49 -6.34 10.27
CA ALA A 78 6.43 -7.30 10.59
C ALA A 78 5.04 -6.69 10.39
N VAL A 79 4.87 -5.42 10.75
CA VAL A 79 3.62 -4.68 10.56
C VAL A 79 3.29 -4.51 9.07
N LEU A 80 4.27 -4.12 8.25
CA LEU A 80 4.05 -3.94 6.82
C LEU A 80 3.77 -5.27 6.11
N ASP A 81 4.42 -6.36 6.53
CA ASP A 81 4.15 -7.69 5.99
C ASP A 81 2.72 -8.15 6.30
N ASN A 82 2.29 -7.97 7.55
CA ASN A 82 0.91 -8.23 7.94
C ASN A 82 -0.09 -7.35 7.15
N LEU A 83 0.20 -6.05 6.98
CA LEU A 83 -0.64 -5.17 6.17
C LEU A 83 -0.67 -5.58 4.69
N ALA A 84 0.44 -6.12 4.16
CA ALA A 84 0.50 -6.61 2.79
C ALA A 84 -0.41 -7.82 2.60
N ASP A 85 -0.36 -8.81 3.49
CA ASP A 85 -1.24 -9.98 3.48
C ASP A 85 -2.71 -9.57 3.54
N HIS A 86 -3.07 -8.68 4.47
CA HIS A 86 -4.45 -8.20 4.62
C HIS A 86 -4.94 -7.42 3.39
N THR A 87 -4.06 -6.64 2.76
CA THR A 87 -4.41 -5.86 1.57
C THR A 87 -4.59 -6.75 0.35
N GLU A 88 -3.75 -7.77 0.17
CA GLU A 88 -3.86 -8.76 -0.90
C GLU A 88 -5.13 -9.59 -0.77
N GLN A 89 -5.43 -10.12 0.42
CA GLN A 89 -6.66 -10.89 0.66
C GLN A 89 -7.93 -10.09 0.34
N ARG A 90 -7.95 -8.79 0.66
CA ARG A 90 -9.06 -7.90 0.28
C ARG A 90 -9.15 -7.74 -1.24
N PHE A 91 -8.01 -7.57 -1.91
CA PHE A 91 -7.97 -7.40 -3.36
C PHE A 91 -8.43 -8.66 -4.09
N GLU A 92 -8.01 -9.85 -3.63
CA GLU A 92 -8.44 -11.14 -4.15
C GLU A 92 -9.93 -11.37 -3.93
N SER A 93 -10.46 -11.04 -2.76
CA SER A 93 -11.88 -11.20 -2.46
C SER A 93 -12.75 -10.35 -3.41
N VAL A 94 -12.39 -9.09 -3.62
CA VAL A 94 -13.10 -8.20 -4.56
C VAL A 94 -12.98 -8.72 -5.99
N ARG A 95 -11.79 -9.18 -6.39
CA ARG A 95 -11.58 -9.76 -7.73
C ARG A 95 -12.41 -11.02 -7.94
N ASN A 96 -12.50 -11.90 -6.96
CA ASN A 96 -13.29 -13.13 -7.04
C ASN A 96 -14.78 -12.83 -7.22
N VAL A 97 -15.31 -11.83 -6.48
CA VAL A 97 -16.69 -11.36 -6.65
C VAL A 97 -16.90 -10.77 -8.05
N GLN A 98 -15.98 -9.93 -8.54
CA GLN A 98 -16.06 -9.36 -9.89
C GLN A 98 -16.06 -10.43 -10.99
N MET A 99 -15.18 -11.43 -10.88
CA MET A 99 -15.11 -12.53 -11.85
C MET A 99 -16.34 -13.44 -11.79
N ALA A 100 -16.89 -13.68 -10.59
CA ALA A 100 -18.13 -14.45 -10.42
C ALA A 100 -19.35 -13.77 -11.05
N LEU A 101 -19.38 -12.43 -11.06
CA LEU A 101 -20.46 -11.65 -11.69
C LEU A 101 -20.29 -11.47 -13.21
N PHE A 102 -19.08 -11.60 -13.73
CA PHE A 102 -18.80 -11.47 -15.16
C PHE A 102 -19.53 -12.53 -15.99
N TYR A 103 -19.52 -13.80 -15.53
CA TYR A 103 -20.14 -14.91 -16.24
C TYR A 103 -21.68 -14.77 -16.37
N PRO A 104 -22.45 -14.49 -15.29
CA PRO A 104 -23.89 -14.20 -15.38
C PRO A 104 -24.25 -13.03 -16.29
N VAL A 105 -23.48 -11.92 -16.25
CA VAL A 105 -23.76 -10.73 -17.07
C VAL A 105 -23.57 -11.02 -18.55
N LEU A 106 -22.52 -11.76 -18.93
CA LEU A 106 -22.34 -12.19 -20.31
C LEU A 106 -23.50 -13.05 -20.80
N LEU A 107 -23.95 -14.02 -20.01
CA LEU A 107 -25.09 -14.87 -20.34
C LEU A 107 -26.36 -14.04 -20.54
N PHE A 108 -26.63 -13.08 -19.66
CA PHE A 108 -27.79 -12.20 -19.75
C PHE A 108 -27.77 -11.28 -20.99
N VAL A 109 -26.61 -10.78 -21.41
CA VAL A 109 -26.47 -9.91 -22.60
C VAL A 109 -26.60 -10.69 -23.91
N VAL A 110 -26.21 -11.97 -23.92
CA VAL A 110 -26.26 -12.82 -25.12
C VAL A 110 -27.62 -13.51 -25.30
N SER A 111 -28.43 -13.64 -24.24
CA SER A 111 -29.73 -14.33 -24.24
C SER A 111 -30.90 -13.43 -24.66
#